data_AF-A0A8D7ZY02-F1
#
_entry.id   AF-A0A8D7ZY02-F1
#
_cell.length_a   1.000
_cell.length_b   1.000
_cell.length_c   1.000
_cell.angle_alpha   90.00
_cell.angle_beta   90.00
_cell.angle_gamma   90.00
#
_symmetry.space_group_name_H-M   'P 1'
#
loop_
_entity.id
_entity.type
_entity.pdbx_description
1 polymer ?
#
loop_
_entity_poly.entity_id
_entity_poly.type
_entity_poly.pdbx_seq_one_letter_code
_entity_poly.pdbx_strand_id
1 'polypeptide(L)'
;NNISSRKQRERKQRKLYSEEWALGDDDYEGARGFSVAEKLESARFAQSGMVREMKGSDLTVGFLQQYGFNIPLLFKEKTGLGLQVPSPNFRINDVRMCVGSRRVLDVMDVNTQKNVEMTMKEWEKYYEDPNKKKLLNVISLEFSHTKLENYVQSPNIVRQIDWVDVVWPKQLKESQVEGTNVLNEMMYPKVQKYCL
;
A
#
# COMPACT_ATOMS: atom_id res chain seq x y z
N ASN A 1 -45.51 -18.35 -20.20
CA ASN A 1 -44.67 -19.39 -19.58
C ASN A 1 -43.55 -19.81 -20.52
N ASN A 2 -42.37 -19.23 -20.39
CA ASN A 2 -41.14 -19.85 -20.86
C ASN A 2 -39.96 -19.32 -20.04
N ILE A 3 -39.53 -20.17 -19.10
CA ILE A 3 -38.43 -19.95 -18.17
C ILE A 3 -37.14 -20.21 -18.95
N SER A 4 -36.39 -19.16 -19.29
CA SER A 4 -35.04 -19.33 -19.83
C SER A 4 -34.06 -19.50 -18.67
N SER A 5 -33.59 -20.74 -18.51
CA SER A 5 -32.61 -21.19 -17.53
C SER A 5 -31.34 -20.34 -17.55
N ARG A 6 -31.10 -19.58 -16.47
CA ARG A 6 -29.79 -18.99 -16.16
C ARG A 6 -28.82 -20.14 -15.88
N LYS A 7 -27.93 -20.43 -16.83
CA LYS A 7 -26.77 -21.30 -16.59
C LYS A 7 -25.89 -20.65 -15.52
N GLN A 8 -25.93 -21.16 -14.29
CA GLN A 8 -24.93 -20.88 -13.27
C GLN A 8 -23.58 -21.35 -13.81
N ARG A 9 -22.68 -20.41 -14.11
CA ARG A 9 -21.27 -20.74 -14.31
C ARG A 9 -20.69 -21.05 -12.94
N GLU A 10 -20.33 -22.32 -12.75
CA GLU A 10 -19.62 -22.81 -11.59
C GLU A 10 -18.33 -22.02 -11.32
N ARG A 11 -18.04 -21.91 -10.03
CA ARG A 11 -16.84 -21.37 -9.37
C ARG A 11 -15.57 -21.36 -10.24
N LYS A 12 -15.03 -20.17 -10.49
CA LYS A 12 -13.58 -19.99 -10.65
C LYS A 12 -13.01 -19.46 -9.35
N GLN A 13 -11.97 -20.15 -8.89
CA GLN A 13 -11.26 -19.99 -7.63
C GLN A 13 -10.90 -18.53 -7.31
N ARG A 14 -10.81 -18.24 -6.00
CA ARG A 14 -10.05 -17.10 -5.49
C ARG A 14 -8.70 -17.11 -6.21
N LYS A 15 -8.41 -16.04 -6.97
CA LYS A 15 -7.04 -15.75 -7.40
C LYS A 15 -6.26 -15.37 -6.15
N LEU A 16 -5.77 -16.38 -5.44
CA LEU A 16 -4.56 -16.26 -4.64
C LEU A 16 -3.48 -15.77 -5.60
N TYR A 17 -2.72 -14.76 -5.18
CA TYR A 17 -1.51 -14.37 -5.88
C TYR A 17 -0.58 -15.60 -5.93
N SER A 18 -0.66 -16.35 -7.02
CA SER A 18 0.27 -17.39 -7.46
C SER A 18 0.80 -18.34 -6.39
N GLU A 19 0.06 -19.41 -6.08
CA GLU A 19 0.62 -20.64 -5.48
C GLU A 19 1.66 -21.32 -6.40
N GLU A 20 1.81 -20.84 -7.64
CA GLU A 20 2.77 -21.35 -8.63
C GLU A 20 4.25 -21.05 -8.28
N TRP A 21 4.53 -20.18 -7.31
CA TRP A 21 5.89 -19.99 -6.76
C TRP A 21 6.17 -20.88 -5.54
N ALA A 22 5.17 -21.60 -5.03
CA ALA A 22 5.30 -22.42 -3.81
C ALA A 22 5.72 -23.87 -4.08
N LEU A 23 5.85 -24.27 -5.36
CA LEU A 23 6.39 -25.58 -5.76
C LEU A 23 7.88 -25.45 -6.11
N GLY A 24 8.65 -25.08 -5.10
CA GLY A 24 10.11 -25.06 -5.11
C GLY A 24 10.57 -25.30 -3.68
N ASP A 25 10.17 -26.46 -3.13
CA ASP A 25 10.65 -26.96 -1.86
C ASP A 25 12.06 -27.51 -2.09
N ASP A 26 13.04 -26.62 -1.97
CA ASP A 26 14.42 -26.89 -1.56
C ASP A 26 14.94 -25.58 -0.98
N ASP A 27 15.66 -25.67 0.13
CA ASP A 27 16.23 -24.58 0.92
C ASP A 27 16.96 -23.53 0.07
N TYR A 28 16.22 -22.56 -0.47
CA TYR A 28 16.77 -21.26 -0.81
C TYR A 28 17.01 -20.53 0.51
N GLU A 29 18.01 -20.98 1.26
CA GLU A 29 18.81 -20.08 2.06
C GLU A 29 19.30 -19.00 1.09
N GLY A 30 18.55 -17.90 1.04
CA GLY A 30 18.77 -16.76 0.17
C GLY A 30 20.06 -16.04 0.54
N ALA A 31 21.21 -16.71 0.34
CA ALA A 31 22.50 -16.08 0.25
C ALA A 31 22.44 -15.17 -0.98
N ARG A 32 22.04 -13.91 -0.75
CA ARG A 32 22.05 -12.86 -1.77
C ARG A 32 23.43 -12.92 -2.45
N GLY A 33 23.46 -13.27 -3.74
CA GLY A 33 24.69 -13.36 -4.52
C GLY A 33 25.39 -12.00 -4.75
N PHE A 34 24.91 -10.95 -4.09
CA PHE A 34 25.45 -9.60 -4.13
C PHE A 34 25.31 -8.94 -2.76
N SER A 35 26.21 -8.02 -2.46
CA SER A 35 26.13 -7.20 -1.24
C SER A 35 25.15 -6.04 -1.44
N VAL A 36 24.10 -5.97 -0.62
CA VAL A 36 23.17 -4.83 -0.64
C VAL A 36 23.89 -3.53 -0.24
N ALA A 37 24.79 -3.59 0.74
CA ALA A 37 25.57 -2.43 1.18
C ALA A 37 26.43 -1.86 0.03
N GLU A 38 27.08 -2.73 -0.74
CA GLU A 38 27.85 -2.33 -1.93
C GLU A 38 26.96 -1.63 -2.97
N LYS A 39 25.71 -2.10 -3.17
CA LYS A 39 24.79 -1.46 -4.12
C LYS A 39 24.29 -0.10 -3.63
N LEU A 40 24.09 0.07 -2.32
CA LEU A 40 23.68 1.35 -1.72
C LEU A 40 24.78 2.42 -1.81
N GLU A 41 26.05 2.03 -1.70
CA GLU A 41 27.20 2.94 -1.76
C GLU A 41 27.75 3.14 -3.18
N SER A 42 27.35 2.29 -4.13
CA SER A 42 27.84 2.32 -5.50
C SER A 42 27.38 3.57 -6.25
N ALA A 43 28.35 4.43 -6.61
CA ALA A 43 28.14 5.61 -7.45
C ALA A 43 27.54 5.31 -8.83
N ARG A 44 27.55 4.04 -9.29
CA ARG A 44 26.93 3.63 -10.57
C ARG A 44 25.43 3.93 -10.66
N PHE A 45 24.76 3.99 -9.51
CA PHE A 45 23.32 4.29 -9.41
C PHE A 45 23.05 5.76 -9.07
N ALA A 46 24.08 6.57 -8.82
CA ALA A 46 23.97 8.01 -8.56
C ALA A 46 23.80 8.79 -9.88
N GLN A 47 22.72 8.52 -10.60
CA GLN A 47 22.41 9.17 -11.88
C GLN A 47 21.63 10.46 -11.64
N SER A 48 22.07 11.56 -12.28
CA SER A 48 21.32 12.81 -12.29
C SER A 48 20.11 12.73 -13.22
N GLY A 49 19.07 13.51 -12.93
CA GLY A 49 17.86 13.57 -13.78
C GLY A 49 16.86 12.42 -13.59
N MET A 50 17.10 11.49 -12.66
CA MET A 50 16.16 10.41 -12.32
C MET A 50 14.87 10.92 -11.64
N VAL A 51 14.94 12.10 -11.03
CA VAL A 51 13.81 12.77 -10.38
C VAL A 51 13.79 14.25 -10.74
N ARG A 52 12.61 14.86 -10.70
CA ARG A 52 12.42 16.31 -10.82
C ARG A 52 12.06 16.89 -9.47
N GLU A 53 12.95 17.67 -8.90
CA GLU A 53 12.65 18.44 -7.69
C GLU A 53 11.69 19.59 -8.00
N MET A 54 10.73 19.84 -7.12
CA MET A 54 9.76 20.93 -7.25
C MET A 54 9.14 21.33 -5.91
N LYS A 55 8.53 22.52 -5.85
CA LYS A 55 7.73 22.96 -4.71
C LYS A 55 6.30 22.45 -4.85
N GLY A 56 5.64 22.18 -3.72
CA GLY A 56 4.28 21.68 -3.74
C GLY A 56 3.29 22.62 -4.43
N SER A 57 3.52 23.94 -4.37
CA SER A 57 2.72 24.97 -5.06
C SER A 57 2.74 24.86 -6.58
N ASP A 58 3.80 24.26 -7.13
CA ASP A 58 4.03 24.22 -8.58
C ASP A 58 3.36 22.98 -9.21
N LEU A 59 3.06 21.96 -8.38
CA LEU A 59 2.36 20.76 -8.83
C LEU A 59 0.85 21.02 -8.93
N THR A 60 0.40 21.28 -10.16
CA THR A 60 -1.00 21.55 -10.49
C THR A 60 -1.49 20.63 -11.61
N VAL A 61 -2.81 20.51 -11.80
CA VAL A 61 -3.38 19.78 -12.95
C VAL A 61 -2.88 20.37 -14.27
N GLY A 62 -2.81 21.70 -14.38
CA GLY A 62 -2.29 22.38 -15.57
C GLY A 62 -0.83 22.03 -15.86
N PHE A 63 0.01 21.95 -14.82
CA PHE A 63 1.39 21.47 -14.95
C PHE A 63 1.45 20.05 -15.52
N LEU A 64 0.66 19.12 -14.97
CA LEU A 64 0.63 17.74 -15.47
C LEU A 64 0.06 17.63 -16.90
N GLN A 65 -0.92 18.45 -17.26
CA GLN A 65 -1.46 18.49 -18.62
C GLN A 65 -0.44 19.04 -19.63
N GLN A 66 0.34 20.06 -19.24
CA GLN A 66 1.32 20.70 -20.11
C GLN A 66 2.58 19.83 -20.30
N TYR A 67 3.07 19.20 -19.23
CA TYR A 67 4.37 18.52 -19.22
C TYR A 67 4.29 17.00 -19.09
N GLY A 68 3.10 16.43 -18.85
CA GLY A 68 2.91 15.03 -18.53
C GLY A 68 3.41 14.64 -17.13
N PHE A 69 3.25 13.36 -16.77
CA PHE A 69 3.81 12.77 -15.55
C PHE A 69 4.77 11.63 -15.89
N ASN A 70 5.88 11.97 -16.56
CA ASN A 70 6.82 10.99 -17.14
C ASN A 70 8.11 10.82 -16.33
N ILE A 71 8.35 11.66 -15.33
CA ILE A 71 9.53 11.63 -14.45
C ILE A 71 9.04 11.70 -13.00
N PRO A 72 9.58 10.87 -12.08
CA PRO A 72 9.24 10.95 -10.66
C PRO A 72 9.48 12.36 -10.10
N LEU A 73 8.55 12.83 -9.27
CA LEU A 73 8.61 14.16 -8.67
C LEU A 73 9.11 14.05 -7.23
N LEU A 74 10.09 14.87 -6.86
CA LEU A 74 10.66 14.92 -5.52
C LEU A 74 10.27 16.23 -4.83
N PHE A 75 9.64 16.12 -3.66
CA PHE A 75 9.28 17.25 -2.81
C PHE A 75 10.03 17.14 -1.48
N LYS A 76 10.92 18.11 -1.20
CA LYS A 76 11.66 18.16 0.07
C LYS A 76 10.79 18.63 1.24
N GLU A 77 9.72 19.37 0.93
CA GLU A 77 8.77 19.88 1.91
C GLU A 77 7.33 19.56 1.51
N LYS A 78 6.47 19.35 2.51
CA LYS A 78 5.03 19.11 2.30
C LYS A 78 4.24 20.38 1.95
N THR A 79 4.84 21.55 2.14
CA THR A 79 4.20 22.85 1.94
C THR A 79 3.67 22.98 0.51
N GLY A 80 2.41 23.38 0.37
CA GLY A 80 1.74 23.53 -0.92
C GLY A 80 1.12 22.26 -1.50
N LEU A 81 1.45 21.06 -0.99
CA LEU A 81 0.88 19.80 -1.51
C LEU A 81 -0.57 19.53 -1.06
N GLY A 82 -1.01 20.13 0.05
CA GLY A 82 -2.25 19.75 0.72
C GLY A 82 -2.19 18.36 1.38
N LEU A 83 -0.99 17.78 1.50
CA LEU A 83 -0.74 16.54 2.22
C LEU A 83 -0.90 16.77 3.73
N GLN A 84 -1.70 15.92 4.38
CA GLN A 84 -1.78 15.85 5.84
C GLN A 84 -1.36 14.46 6.29
N VAL A 85 -0.49 14.41 7.30
CA VAL A 85 -0.01 13.19 7.94
C VAL A 85 0.05 13.43 9.45
N PRO A 86 0.03 12.36 10.27
CA PRO A 86 0.20 12.48 11.71
C PRO A 86 1.48 13.21 12.13
N SER A 87 1.52 13.60 13.40
CA SER A 87 2.71 14.18 14.03
C SER A 87 3.94 13.26 13.87
N PRO A 88 5.17 13.80 13.80
CA PRO A 88 6.40 12.99 13.86
C PRO A 88 6.52 12.09 15.10
N ASN A 89 5.72 12.34 16.14
CA ASN A 89 5.63 11.50 17.33
C ASN A 89 4.69 10.30 17.19
N PHE A 90 4.01 10.13 16.06
CA PHE A 90 3.15 8.97 15.78
C PHE A 90 3.99 7.69 15.73
N ARG A 91 3.53 6.63 16.39
CA ARG A 91 4.24 5.35 16.55
C ARG A 91 3.37 4.17 16.09
N ILE A 92 3.99 2.99 16.06
CA ILE A 92 3.33 1.75 15.68
C ILE A 92 2.11 1.43 16.57
N ASN A 93 2.20 1.76 17.87
CA ASN A 93 1.07 1.63 18.80
C ASN A 93 -0.12 2.52 18.41
N ASP A 94 0.11 3.73 17.88
CA ASP A 94 -0.97 4.60 17.42
C ASP A 94 -1.64 4.03 16.15
N VAL A 95 -0.85 3.43 15.24
CA VAL A 95 -1.39 2.69 14.09
C VAL A 95 -2.30 1.58 14.60
N ARG A 96 -1.82 0.71 15.52
CA ARG A 96 -2.61 -0.38 16.12
C ARG A 96 -3.92 0.13 16.74
N MET A 97 -3.88 1.24 17.48
CA MET A 97 -5.06 1.83 18.11
C MET A 97 -6.06 2.35 17.08
N CYS A 98 -5.59 2.84 15.93
CA CYS A 98 -6.45 3.36 14.86
C CYS A 98 -7.05 2.26 13.97
N VAL A 99 -6.28 1.24 13.62
CA VAL A 99 -6.71 0.16 12.70
C VAL A 99 -7.33 -1.03 13.43
N GLY A 100 -7.04 -1.20 14.73
CA GLY A 100 -7.57 -2.27 15.56
C GLY A 100 -6.57 -3.42 15.78
N SER A 101 -6.48 -3.89 17.02
CA SER A 101 -5.46 -4.88 17.43
C SER A 101 -5.60 -6.26 16.79
N ARG A 102 -6.83 -6.66 16.45
CA ARG A 102 -7.14 -7.95 15.82
C ARG A 102 -7.10 -7.91 14.29
N ARG A 103 -6.81 -6.75 13.68
CA ARG A 103 -6.66 -6.63 12.23
C ARG A 103 -5.55 -7.57 11.78
N VAL A 104 -5.90 -8.54 10.95
CA VAL A 104 -4.92 -9.44 10.30
C VAL A 104 -4.20 -8.65 9.21
N LEU A 105 -2.89 -8.83 9.14
CA LEU A 105 -1.98 -8.22 8.17
C LEU A 105 -1.34 -9.31 7.32
N ASP A 106 -1.09 -8.97 6.06
CA ASP A 106 -0.17 -9.71 5.21
C ASP A 106 1.25 -9.21 5.50
N VAL A 107 2.06 -10.04 6.14
CA VAL A 107 3.44 -9.72 6.50
C VAL A 107 4.39 -10.56 5.67
N MET A 108 5.37 -9.94 5.05
CA MET A 108 6.35 -10.63 4.22
C MET A 108 7.61 -10.94 5.02
N ASP A 109 8.04 -12.20 5.02
CA ASP A 109 9.40 -12.56 5.42
C ASP A 109 10.35 -12.21 4.28
N VAL A 110 11.16 -11.17 4.48
CA VAL A 110 12.01 -10.57 3.44
C VAL A 110 13.06 -11.55 2.92
N ASN A 111 13.51 -12.49 3.74
CA ASN A 111 14.55 -13.43 3.34
C ASN A 111 13.98 -14.56 2.47
N THR A 112 12.81 -15.08 2.85
CA THR A 112 12.19 -16.22 2.14
C THR A 112 11.20 -15.80 1.07
N GLN A 113 10.81 -14.51 1.02
CA GLN A 113 9.74 -13.97 0.20
C GLN A 113 8.37 -14.66 0.45
N LYS A 114 8.21 -15.35 1.57
CA LYS A 114 6.95 -15.99 1.98
C LYS A 114 6.09 -15.01 2.77
N ASN A 115 4.79 -15.03 2.50
CA ASN A 115 3.81 -14.28 3.28
C ASN A 115 3.41 -15.08 4.53
N VAL A 116 3.26 -14.37 5.65
CA VAL A 116 2.70 -14.87 6.90
C VAL A 116 1.61 -13.91 7.36
N GLU A 117 0.54 -14.45 7.91
CA GLU A 117 -0.49 -13.64 8.52
C GLU A 117 -0.17 -13.43 10.00
N MET A 118 -0.35 -12.21 10.49
CA MET A 118 -0.37 -11.93 11.92
C MET A 118 -1.27 -10.74 12.23
N THR A 119 -1.69 -10.61 13.48
CA THR A 119 -2.48 -9.47 13.94
C THR A 119 -1.62 -8.22 14.09
N MET A 120 -2.24 -7.04 14.00
CA MET A 120 -1.58 -5.75 14.29
C MET A 120 -0.92 -5.69 15.67
N LYS A 121 -1.46 -6.41 16.66
CA LYS A 121 -0.85 -6.52 17.99
C LYS A 121 0.44 -7.36 17.97
N GLU A 122 0.46 -8.45 17.21
CA GLU A 122 1.67 -9.26 17.04
C GLU A 122 2.73 -8.51 16.23
N TRP A 123 2.30 -7.76 15.19
CA TRP A 123 3.18 -6.90 14.41
C TRP A 123 3.79 -5.77 15.25
N GLU A 124 2.99 -5.07 16.06
CA GLU A 124 3.49 -4.06 17.02
C GLU A 124 4.55 -4.67 17.95
N LYS A 125 4.25 -5.83 18.56
CA LYS A 125 5.19 -6.52 19.44
C LYS A 125 6.49 -6.89 18.72
N TYR A 126 6.41 -7.38 17.48
CA TYR A 126 7.59 -7.67 16.65
C TYR A 126 8.38 -6.39 16.31
N TYR A 127 7.68 -5.31 15.96
CA TYR A 127 8.28 -4.04 15.57
C TYR A 127 9.07 -3.43 16.72
N GLU A 128 8.55 -3.48 17.94
CA GLU A 128 9.18 -2.93 19.15
C GLU A 128 10.25 -3.85 19.77
N ASP A 129 10.27 -5.14 19.43
CA ASP A 129 11.30 -6.07 19.93
C ASP A 129 12.69 -5.66 19.39
N PRO A 130 13.67 -5.33 20.26
CA PRO A 130 15.03 -5.04 19.83
C PRO A 130 15.74 -6.25 19.21
N ASN A 131 15.32 -7.47 19.56
CA ASN A 131 15.96 -8.74 19.15
C ASN A 131 15.12 -9.48 18.09
N LYS A 132 15.03 -8.89 16.89
CA LYS A 132 14.25 -9.45 15.78
C LYS A 132 14.88 -10.74 15.25
N LYS A 133 14.16 -11.86 15.37
CA LYS A 133 14.60 -13.18 14.86
C LYS A 133 14.42 -13.35 13.34
N LYS A 134 13.48 -12.60 12.75
CA LYS A 134 13.16 -12.61 11.32
C LYS A 134 13.17 -11.18 10.80
N LEU A 135 13.50 -11.01 9.52
CA LEU A 135 13.35 -9.73 8.83
C LEU A 135 11.98 -9.71 8.15
N LEU A 136 11.03 -8.99 8.74
CA LEU A 136 9.65 -8.94 8.28
C LEU A 136 9.31 -7.53 7.80
N ASN A 137 8.35 -7.43 6.89
CA ASN A 137 7.89 -6.17 6.34
C ASN A 137 6.37 -6.16 6.12
N VAL A 138 5.74 -4.99 6.27
CA VAL A 138 4.33 -4.74 5.96
C VAL A 138 4.27 -3.61 4.95
N ILE A 139 3.70 -3.87 3.76
CA ILE A 139 3.57 -2.86 2.70
C ILE A 139 2.15 -2.75 2.12
N SER A 140 1.24 -3.62 2.57
CA SER A 140 -0.10 -3.79 2.03
C SER A 140 -1.20 -3.35 2.99
N LEU A 141 -0.88 -2.67 4.10
CA LEU A 141 -1.88 -2.20 5.07
C LEU A 141 -2.64 -1.00 4.51
N GLU A 142 -3.74 -1.30 3.81
CA GLU A 142 -4.75 -0.34 3.41
C GLU A 142 -5.62 0.02 4.61
N PHE A 143 -5.80 1.32 4.87
CA PHE A 143 -6.42 1.80 6.10
C PHE A 143 -7.62 2.74 5.90
N SER A 144 -8.13 2.89 4.68
CA SER A 144 -9.41 3.58 4.47
C SER A 144 -10.52 2.88 5.26
N HIS A 145 -11.44 3.67 5.82
CA HIS A 145 -12.49 3.23 6.74
C HIS A 145 -11.97 2.66 8.07
N THR A 146 -10.78 3.09 8.50
CA THR A 146 -10.31 2.96 9.90
C THR A 146 -10.27 4.34 10.56
N LYS A 147 -9.96 4.43 11.86
CA LYS A 147 -9.78 5.76 12.50
C LYS A 147 -8.58 6.51 11.92
N LEU A 148 -7.61 5.81 11.35
CA LEU A 148 -6.37 6.39 10.81
C LEU A 148 -6.64 7.30 9.61
N GLU A 149 -7.69 7.01 8.86
CA GLU A 149 -8.11 7.82 7.71
C GLU A 149 -8.29 9.30 8.05
N ASN A 150 -8.79 9.62 9.25
CA ASN A 150 -9.03 10.99 9.68
C ASN A 150 -7.74 11.79 9.95
N TYR A 151 -6.59 11.12 10.01
CA TYR A 151 -5.28 11.76 10.25
C TYR A 151 -4.44 11.88 8.98
N VAL A 152 -4.86 11.27 7.87
CA VAL A 152 -4.11 11.22 6.62
C VAL A 152 -4.96 11.72 5.45
N GLN A 153 -4.47 12.79 4.82
CA GLN A 153 -5.03 13.33 3.59
C GLN A 153 -3.96 13.26 2.51
N SER A 154 -4.25 12.60 1.38
CA SER A 154 -3.36 12.57 0.22
C SER A 154 -3.24 13.96 -0.42
N PRO A 155 -2.14 14.24 -1.16
CA PRO A 155 -1.93 15.52 -1.82
C PRO A 155 -3.13 15.95 -2.69
N ASN A 156 -3.41 17.24 -2.76
CA ASN A 156 -4.55 17.81 -3.49
C ASN A 156 -4.65 17.28 -4.93
N ILE A 157 -3.52 17.31 -5.64
CA ILE A 157 -3.43 16.87 -7.02
C ILE A 157 -3.83 15.40 -7.22
N VAL A 158 -3.46 14.51 -6.29
CA VAL A 158 -3.83 13.08 -6.37
C VAL A 158 -5.35 12.95 -6.33
N ARG A 159 -6.01 13.66 -5.41
CA ARG A 159 -7.47 13.67 -5.25
C ARG A 159 -8.21 14.33 -6.42
N GLN A 160 -7.53 15.17 -7.20
CA GLN A 160 -8.10 15.83 -8.37
C GLN A 160 -8.06 14.94 -9.63
N ILE A 161 -7.17 13.94 -9.68
CA ILE A 161 -6.97 13.11 -10.88
C ILE A 161 -7.27 11.62 -10.66
N ASP A 162 -7.40 11.17 -9.41
CA ASP A 162 -7.64 9.77 -9.09
C ASP A 162 -9.02 9.30 -9.60
N TRP A 163 -9.01 8.23 -10.40
CA TRP A 163 -10.21 7.65 -10.99
C TRP A 163 -11.20 7.12 -9.96
N VAL A 164 -10.75 6.68 -8.78
CA VAL A 164 -11.67 6.28 -7.71
C VAL A 164 -12.47 7.49 -7.20
N ASP A 165 -11.85 8.68 -7.15
CA ASP A 165 -12.51 9.89 -6.68
C ASP A 165 -13.34 10.58 -7.78
N VAL A 166 -12.87 10.55 -9.04
CA VAL A 166 -13.47 11.35 -10.13
C VAL A 166 -14.36 10.56 -11.09
N VAL A 167 -14.24 9.23 -11.15
CA VAL A 167 -14.98 8.38 -12.11
C VAL A 167 -15.89 7.35 -11.41
N TRP A 168 -15.44 6.74 -10.31
CA TRP A 168 -16.20 5.67 -9.66
C TRP A 168 -17.57 6.19 -9.14
N PRO A 169 -18.67 5.40 -9.25
CA PRO A 169 -19.97 5.81 -8.73
C PRO A 169 -19.92 6.15 -7.24
N LYS A 170 -20.20 7.42 -6.90
CA LYS A 170 -20.07 7.94 -5.53
C LYS A 170 -20.91 7.16 -4.54
N GLN A 171 -22.14 6.78 -4.91
CA GLN A 171 -23.03 6.02 -4.02
C GLN A 171 -22.42 4.68 -3.61
N LEU A 172 -21.68 4.01 -4.50
CA LEU A 172 -21.01 2.74 -4.17
C LEU A 172 -19.84 2.97 -3.22
N LYS A 173 -19.05 4.02 -3.44
CA LYS A 173 -17.95 4.38 -2.55
C LYS A 173 -18.45 4.76 -1.15
N GLU A 174 -19.48 5.60 -1.08
CA GLU A 174 -20.11 6.03 0.18
C GLU A 174 -20.82 4.88 0.92
N SER A 175 -21.28 3.86 0.19
CA SER A 175 -21.87 2.65 0.80
C SER A 175 -20.83 1.70 1.39
N GLN A 176 -19.53 1.94 1.19
CA GLN A 176 -18.48 1.13 1.80
C GLN A 176 -18.39 1.42 3.30
N VAL A 177 -18.58 0.37 4.11
CA VAL A 177 -18.44 0.43 5.57
C VAL A 177 -17.26 -0.37 6.09
N GLU A 178 -16.90 -1.45 5.40
CA GLU A 178 -15.85 -2.36 5.86
C GLU A 178 -14.46 -1.75 5.70
N GLY A 179 -13.66 -1.82 6.77
CA GLY A 179 -12.28 -1.36 6.84
C GLY A 179 -11.26 -2.30 6.19
N THR A 180 -11.65 -3.53 5.89
CA THR A 180 -10.78 -4.54 5.27
C THR A 180 -10.92 -4.56 3.73
N ASN A 181 -10.06 -5.34 3.06
CA ASN A 181 -10.06 -5.52 1.61
C ASN A 181 -10.68 -6.88 1.21
N VAL A 182 -11.69 -7.33 1.95
CA VAL A 182 -12.40 -8.57 1.60
C VAL A 182 -13.19 -8.32 0.31
N LEU A 183 -12.72 -8.90 -0.80
CA LEU A 183 -13.22 -8.64 -2.16
C LEU A 183 -14.75 -8.77 -2.30
N ASN A 184 -15.38 -9.67 -1.56
CA ASN A 184 -16.83 -9.90 -1.63
C ASN A 184 -17.67 -8.77 -1.01
N GLU A 185 -17.05 -7.92 -0.20
CA GLU A 185 -17.69 -6.82 0.55
C GLU A 185 -17.26 -5.44 0.02
N MET A 186 -16.37 -5.42 -0.98
CA MET A 186 -15.86 -4.19 -1.57
C MET A 186 -16.84 -3.63 -2.60
N MET A 187 -17.23 -2.38 -2.39
CA MET A 187 -18.10 -1.61 -3.29
C MET A 187 -17.31 -0.67 -4.21
N TYR A 188 -16.01 -0.50 -3.97
CA TYR A 188 -15.08 0.24 -4.82
C TYR A 188 -13.64 -0.32 -4.69
N PRO A 189 -12.72 0.04 -5.60
CA PRO A 189 -11.30 -0.30 -5.47
C PRO A 189 -10.67 0.42 -4.27
N LYS A 190 -10.64 -0.24 -3.11
CA LYS A 190 -9.98 0.22 -1.89
C LYS A 190 -8.47 0.11 -2.00
N VAL A 191 -7.84 1.08 -2.65
CA VAL A 191 -6.39 1.10 -2.92
C VAL A 191 -5.79 2.52 -2.83
N GLN A 192 -6.37 3.38 -1.99
CA GLN A 192 -6.02 4.82 -1.95
C GLN A 192 -5.07 5.20 -0.81
N LYS A 193 -5.12 4.51 0.34
CA LYS A 193 -4.40 4.89 1.56
C LYS A 193 -3.67 3.70 2.17
N TYR A 194 -2.34 3.74 2.14
CA TYR A 194 -1.47 2.67 2.65
C TYR A 194 -0.54 3.17 3.76
N CYS A 195 -0.38 2.33 4.79
CA CYS A 195 0.63 2.50 5.83
C CYS A 195 1.69 1.41 5.64
N LEU A 196 2.95 1.81 5.59
CA LEU A 196 4.11 0.94 5.46
C LEU A 196 4.91 0.99 6.77
#